data_AF-Q9EV85-F1
#
_entry.id   AF-Q9EV85-F1
#
_cell.length_a   1.000
_cell.length_b   1.000
_cell.length_c   1.000
_cell.angle_alpha   90.00
_cell.angle_beta   90.00
_cell.angle_gamma   90.00
#
_symmetry.space_group_name_H-M   'P 1'
#
loop_
_entity.id
_entity.type
_entity.pdbx_description
1 polymer ?
#
loop_
_entity_poly.entity_id
_entity_poly.type
_entity_poly.pdbx_seq_one_letter_code
_entity_poly.pdbx_strand_id
1 'polypeptide(L)' 'MPMISCDMRYGRTDEQKRALSAGLLRVISEATGEPRENIFFVIREGSGINFVEHGEHLPDYVPGNANDKALIAKLK' A
#
# COMPACT_ATOMS: atom_id res chain seq x y z
N MET A 1 8.78 -4.91 18.98
CA MET A 1 7.67 -5.40 18.13
C MET A 1 7.13 -4.29 17.24
N PRO A 2 7.71 -4.07 16.06
CA PRO A 2 7.20 -3.13 15.07
C PRO A 2 5.80 -3.53 14.56
N MET A 3 4.94 -2.53 14.41
CA MET A 3 3.60 -2.68 13.83
C MET A 3 3.50 -1.81 12.58
N ILE A 4 3.17 -2.43 11.46
CA ILE A 4 3.07 -1.78 10.16
C ILE A 4 1.61 -1.88 9.71
N SER A 5 1.04 -0.76 9.26
CA SER A 5 -0.24 -0.76 8.56
C SER A 5 -0.10 -0.15 7.18
N CYS A 6 -0.75 -0.75 6.20
CA CYS A 6 -0.88 -0.20 4.85
C CYS A 6 -2.37 -0.03 4.52
N ASP A 7 -2.80 1.21 4.45
CA ASP A 7 -4.11 1.59 3.96
C ASP A 7 -4.01 1.85 2.45
N MET A 8 -4.74 1.07 1.64
CA MET A 8 -4.68 1.18 0.18
C MET A 8 -6.03 0.90 -0.48
N ARG A 9 -6.19 1.30 -1.74
CA ARG A 9 -7.39 0.98 -2.52
C ARG A 9 -7.48 -0.52 -2.82
N TYR A 10 -8.70 -1.07 -2.84
CA TYR A 10 -8.99 -2.44 -3.27
C TYR A 10 -8.40 -2.78 -4.66
N GLY A 11 -8.25 -4.07 -4.95
CA GLY A 11 -7.95 -4.57 -6.30
C GLY A 11 -6.51 -5.01 -6.53
N ARG A 12 -5.66 -5.02 -5.50
CA ARG A 12 -4.34 -5.69 -5.56
C ARG A 12 -4.53 -7.21 -5.49
N THR A 13 -3.74 -7.94 -6.28
CA THR A 13 -3.74 -9.41 -6.22
C THR A 13 -3.04 -9.92 -4.97
N ASP A 14 -3.29 -11.18 -4.64
CA ASP A 14 -2.62 -11.85 -3.51
C ASP A 14 -1.10 -11.89 -3.69
N GLU A 15 -0.61 -12.07 -4.92
CA GLU A 15 0.83 -12.05 -5.22
C GLU A 15 1.42 -10.66 -4.93
N GLN A 16 0.72 -9.59 -5.29
CA GLN A 16 1.15 -8.22 -4.99
C GLN A 16 1.18 -7.96 -3.47
N LYS A 17 0.18 -8.44 -2.73
CA LYS A 17 0.12 -8.31 -1.26
C LYS A 17 1.24 -9.10 -0.58
N ARG A 18 1.56 -10.31 -1.08
CA ARG A 18 2.70 -11.13 -0.60
C ARG A 18 4.03 -10.45 -0.88
N ALA A 19 4.23 -9.88 -2.06
CA ALA A 19 5.44 -9.13 -2.40
C ALA A 19 5.60 -7.88 -1.52
N LEU A 20 4.52 -7.14 -1.28
CA LEU A 20 4.51 -5.97 -0.39
C LEU A 20 4.93 -6.34 1.04
N SER A 21 4.31 -7.36 1.62
CA SER A 21 4.65 -7.80 2.99
C SER A 21 6.08 -8.31 3.09
N ALA A 22 6.58 -9.08 2.11
CA ALA A 22 7.97 -9.53 2.09
C ALA A 22 8.97 -8.37 2.03
N GLY A 23 8.70 -7.37 1.19
CA GLY A 23 9.54 -6.18 1.06
C GLY A 23 9.57 -5.32 2.33
N LEU A 24 8.41 -4.99 2.89
CA LEU A 24 8.32 -4.14 4.07
C LEU A 24 8.93 -4.81 5.31
N LEU A 25 8.66 -6.10 5.54
CA LEU A 25 9.26 -6.82 6.68
C LEU A 25 10.79 -6.87 6.56
N ARG A 26 11.34 -7.04 5.35
CA ARG A 26 12.79 -7.01 5.13
C ARG A 26 13.36 -5.64 5.47
N VAL A 27 12.80 -4.56 4.92
CA VAL A 27 13.28 -3.19 5.16
C VAL A 27 13.25 -2.83 6.65
N ILE A 28 12.17 -3.18 7.35
CA ILE A 28 12.07 -2.92 8.78
C ILE A 28 13.09 -3.76 9.55
N SER A 29 13.23 -5.05 9.25
CA SER A 29 14.22 -5.90 9.91
C SER A 29 15.65 -5.39 9.72
N GLU A 30 16.00 -4.96 8.51
CA GLU A 30 17.32 -4.38 8.19
C GLU A 30 17.56 -3.05 8.91
N ALA A 31 16.55 -2.19 9.00
CA ALA A 31 16.68 -0.87 9.61
C ALA A 31 16.69 -0.88 11.14
N THR A 32 15.97 -1.83 11.77
CA THR A 32 15.78 -1.85 13.23
C THR A 32 16.52 -2.99 13.94
N GLY A 33 16.97 -4.01 13.20
CA GLY A 33 17.53 -5.24 13.77
C GLY A 33 16.49 -6.19 14.37
N GLU A 34 15.20 -5.88 14.28
CA GLU A 34 14.12 -6.73 14.79
C GLU A 34 13.96 -7.99 13.91
N PRO A 35 13.80 -9.19 14.50
CA PRO A 35 13.58 -10.40 13.73
C PRO A 35 12.19 -10.41 13.10
N ARG A 36 12.04 -11.12 11.97
CA ARG A 36 10.79 -11.21 11.20
C ARG A 36 9.59 -11.62 12.05
N GLU A 37 9.79 -12.54 12.99
CA GLU A 37 8.76 -13.05 13.92
C GLU A 37 8.22 -11.99 14.89
N ASN A 38 8.96 -10.89 15.11
CA ASN A 38 8.55 -9.80 15.99
C ASN A 38 7.93 -8.62 15.24
N ILE A 39 7.58 -8.78 13.95
CA ILE A 39 7.00 -7.74 13.11
C ILE A 39 5.57 -8.12 12.72
N PHE A 40 4.62 -7.24 13.04
CA PHE A 40 3.22 -7.37 12.61
C PHE A 40 2.92 -6.44 11.42
N PHE A 41 2.22 -6.95 10.41
CA PHE A 41 1.79 -6.17 9.26
C PHE A 41 0.32 -6.41 8.95
N VAL A 42 -0.46 -5.33 8.81
CA VAL A 42 -1.86 -5.36 8.42
C VAL A 42 -2.11 -4.53 7.15
N ILE A 43 -2.91 -5.07 6.25
CA ILE A 43 -3.43 -4.36 5.08
C ILE A 43 -4.88 -3.99 5.36
N ARG A 44 -5.23 -2.72 5.18
CA ARG A 44 -6.61 -2.23 5.20
C ARG A 44 -6.96 -1.73 3.82
N GLU A 45 -8.02 -2.29 3.25
CA GLU A 45 -8.45 -1.91 1.91
C GLU A 45 -9.77 -1.13 1.96
N GLY A 46 -9.92 -0.18 1.03
CA GLY A 46 -11.14 0.58 0.85
C GLY A 46 -11.38 0.96 -0.61
N SER A 47 -12.59 1.39 -0.94
CA SER A 47 -12.91 1.95 -2.26
C SER A 47 -12.19 3.28 -2.47
N GLY A 48 -12.00 3.68 -3.73
CA GLY A 48 -11.30 4.91 -4.10
C GLY A 48 -11.84 6.14 -3.39
N ILE A 49 -13.17 6.25 -3.28
CA ILE A 49 -13.86 7.37 -2.61
C ILE A 49 -13.44 7.57 -1.15
N ASN A 50 -12.93 6.52 -0.48
CA ASN A 50 -12.47 6.62 0.92
C ASN A 50 -11.08 7.23 1.04
N PHE A 51 -10.37 7.43 -0.07
CA PHE A 51 -9.02 8.00 -0.12
C PHE A 51 -9.09 9.37 -0.78
N VAL A 52 -8.50 10.37 -0.13
CA VAL A 52 -8.41 11.75 -0.63
C VAL A 52 -6.95 12.14 -0.70
N GLU A 53 -6.50 12.53 -1.89
CA GLU A 53 -5.15 13.03 -2.13
C GLU A 53 -5.26 14.36 -2.86
N HIS A 54 -4.51 15.38 -2.40
CA HIS A 54 -4.57 16.74 -2.96
C HIS A 54 -5.98 17.37 -2.97
N GLY A 55 -6.85 16.98 -2.03
CA GLY A 55 -8.22 17.49 -1.93
C GLY A 55 -9.20 16.83 -2.91
N GLU A 56 -8.75 15.87 -3.72
CA GLU A 56 -9.60 15.11 -4.64
C GLU A 56 -9.74 13.66 -4.16
N HIS A 57 -10.95 13.12 -4.26
CA HIS A 57 -11.18 11.71 -4.02
C HIS A 57 -10.52 10.87 -5.11
N LEU A 58 -9.89 9.77 -4.71
CA LEU A 58 -9.28 8.87 -5.67
C LEU A 58 -10.36 8.05 -6.42
N PRO A 59 -10.14 7.73 -7.70
CA PRO A 59 -10.95 6.72 -8.37
C PRO A 59 -10.62 5.33 -7.81
N ASP A 60 -11.55 4.38 -7.97
CA ASP A 60 -11.28 2.97 -7.72
C ASP A 60 -10.08 2.49 -8.54
N TYR A 61 -9.23 1.66 -7.95
CA TYR A 61 -8.01 1.21 -8.62
C TYR A 61 -8.31 0.35 -9.85
N VAL A 62 -7.60 0.62 -10.95
CA VAL A 62 -7.63 -0.19 -12.16
C VAL A 62 -6.30 -0.95 -12.29
N PRO A 63 -6.33 -2.26 -12.55
CA PRO A 63 -5.11 -3.06 -12.77
C PRO A 63 -4.15 -2.40 -13.78
N GLY A 64 -2.85 -2.43 -13.46
CA GLY A 64 -1.82 -1.86 -14.32
C GLY A 64 -1.67 -0.34 -14.23
N ASN A 65 -2.19 0.30 -13.17
CA ASN A 65 -2.05 1.74 -12.88
C ASN A 65 -2.64 2.66 -13.96
N ALA A 66 -3.59 2.17 -14.78
CA ALA A 66 -4.09 2.90 -15.94
C ALA A 66 -4.71 4.26 -15.56
N ASN A 67 -5.46 4.29 -14.45
CA ASN A 67 -6.06 5.51 -13.92
C ASN A 67 -5.14 6.30 -12.99
N ASP A 68 -4.19 5.63 -12.32
CA ASP A 68 -3.20 6.29 -11.47
C ASP A 68 -2.25 7.17 -12.30
N LYS A 69 -1.89 6.78 -13.53
CA LYS A 69 -1.09 7.62 -14.44
C LYS A 69 -1.77 8.95 -14.76
N ALA A 70 -3.08 8.92 -15.02
CA ALA A 70 -3.84 10.12 -15.33
C ALA A 70 -3.97 11.03 -14.10
N LEU A 71 -4.15 10.44 -12.91
CA LEU A 71 -4.15 11.18 -11.66
C LEU A 71 -2.78 11.83 -11.40
N ILE A 72 -1.69 11.06 -11.44
CA ILE A 72 -0.32 11.57 -11.22
C ILE A 72 0.02 12.71 -12.19
N ALA A 73 -0.44 12.64 -13.44
CA ALA A 73 -0.24 13.70 -14.42
C ALA A 73 -0.95 15.02 -14.05
N LYS A 74 -2.08 14.96 -13.34
CA LYS A 74 -2.80 16.15 -12.84
C LYS A 74 -2.19 16.76 -11.57
N LEU A 75 -1.33 16.02 -10.87
CA LEU A 75 -0.72 16.42 -9.61
C LEU A 75 0.63 17.15 -9.78
N LYS A 76 1.12 17.26 -11.02
CA LYS A 76 2.31 18.05 -11.39
C LYS A 76 1.90 19.46 -11.79
#